data_AF-A0A0D2AAA1-F1
#
_entry.id   AF-A0A0D2AAA1-F1
#
_cell.length_a   1.000
_cell.length_b   1.000
_cell.length_c   1.000
_cell.angle_alpha   90.00
_cell.angle_beta   90.00
_cell.angle_gamma   90.00
#
_symmetry.space_group_name_H-M   'P 1'
#
loop_
_entity.id
_entity.type
_entity.pdbx_description
1 polymer ?
#
loop_
_entity_poly.entity_id
_entity_poly.type
_entity_poly.pdbx_seq_one_letter_code
_entity_poly.pdbx_strand_id
1 'polypeptide(L)'
;MSQANGHAPEQSDDIVEADDFLDDTDETSIKPSFQYPAGELLKPEETTYKLVHRLRQKIGRVLHDVHVFLTREGEDDVSSFASLYAAYRSWFVDVGIERSAYVLDRVTRLLHTDERPYRVSGVRKDYPRSILVRRANVYHTQRLRHNAAPRPRSELDEQLLLDLGESAVSLYTEVRRNAQSAGESALKVIFGARLFVIPPLLAAFQKAVEKNDFPRIKGGLFALLSGSLAKTVCRHWKYTPAVIRTFIEASTADQPSIQKLCGEGLFQIMDYVRPGDRMAIIDRTVVDPFAPEEDVDDRISKKKAFISSKRANIERKKVELAEELIELTRVSHWKKATCVATLVMSLGMRFDTIASD
;
A
#
# COMPACT_ATOMS: atom_id res chain seq x y z
N MET A 1 -8.72 -24.18 -10.80
CA MET A 1 -8.02 -23.12 -11.52
C MET A 1 -8.89 -21.88 -11.49
N SER A 2 -8.58 -20.96 -10.58
CA SER A 2 -8.94 -19.56 -10.78
C SER A 2 -7.97 -19.09 -11.84
N GLN A 3 -8.44 -18.65 -13.00
CA GLN A 3 -7.59 -17.84 -13.86
C GLN A 3 -7.17 -16.66 -12.99
N ALA A 4 -5.93 -16.69 -12.51
CA ALA A 4 -5.31 -15.53 -11.92
C ALA A 4 -5.03 -14.62 -13.11
N ASN A 5 -6.05 -13.85 -13.51
CA ASN A 5 -5.93 -12.78 -14.47
C ASN A 5 -5.09 -11.68 -13.81
N GLY A 6 -3.79 -11.93 -13.69
CA GLY A 6 -2.81 -10.88 -13.89
C GLY A 6 -2.89 -10.53 -15.37
N HIS A 7 -3.92 -9.75 -15.74
CA HIS A 7 -3.94 -9.09 -17.03
C HIS A 7 -2.80 -8.07 -16.96
N ALA A 8 -1.61 -8.49 -17.38
CA ALA A 8 -0.71 -7.55 -18.00
C ALA A 8 -1.47 -7.08 -19.25
N PRO A 9 -1.77 -5.78 -19.41
CA PRO A 9 -2.38 -5.34 -20.66
C PRO A 9 -1.44 -5.79 -21.77
N GLU A 10 -1.97 -6.58 -22.70
CA GLU A 10 -1.31 -6.78 -23.98
C GLU A 10 -1.03 -5.38 -24.54
N GLN A 11 0.22 -5.12 -24.92
CA GLN A 11 0.62 -3.86 -25.54
C GLN A 11 -0.11 -3.75 -26.88
N SER A 12 -1.31 -3.19 -26.86
CA SER A 12 -1.92 -2.57 -28.02
C SER A 12 -1.21 -1.25 -28.25
N ASP A 13 -0.64 -1.06 -29.43
CA ASP A 13 0.07 0.13 -29.92
C ASP A 13 -0.87 1.35 -30.13
N ASP A 14 -1.81 1.56 -29.21
CA ASP A 14 -2.74 2.68 -29.24
C ASP A 14 -2.32 3.75 -28.22
N ILE A 15 -2.26 4.98 -28.71
CA ILE A 15 -1.94 6.27 -28.05
C ILE A 15 -2.00 6.20 -26.52
N VAL A 16 -0.85 5.96 -25.89
CA VAL A 16 -0.68 5.93 -24.43
C VAL A 16 -0.96 7.34 -23.88
N GLU A 17 -2.03 7.48 -23.09
CA GLU A 17 -2.30 8.74 -22.38
C GLU A 17 -1.10 9.11 -21.49
N ALA A 18 -0.79 10.40 -21.36
CA ALA A 18 0.37 10.88 -20.59
C ALA A 18 0.39 10.40 -19.12
N ASP A 19 -0.74 9.95 -18.59
CA ASP A 19 -0.91 9.43 -17.23
C ASP A 19 -0.57 7.94 -17.06
N ASP A 20 -0.61 7.13 -18.12
CA ASP A 20 -0.28 5.70 -18.05
C ASP A 20 1.21 5.46 -17.82
N PHE A 21 2.08 6.40 -18.22
CA PHE A 21 3.50 6.38 -17.92
C PHE A 21 3.82 6.45 -16.42
N LEU A 22 2.89 6.97 -15.62
CA LEU A 22 3.06 7.09 -14.16
C LEU A 22 2.67 5.80 -13.43
N ASP A 23 1.87 4.94 -14.05
CA ASP A 23 1.33 3.73 -13.41
C ASP A 23 2.32 2.57 -13.38
N ASP A 24 3.26 2.46 -14.33
CA ASP A 24 4.25 1.36 -14.34
C ASP A 24 5.32 1.57 -13.25
N THR A 25 5.02 1.07 -12.06
CA THR A 25 5.89 1.05 -10.87
C THR A 25 6.19 -0.39 -10.48
N ASP A 26 7.17 -0.60 -9.60
CA ASP A 26 7.42 -1.90 -8.96
C ASP A 26 6.17 -2.48 -8.24
N GLU A 27 5.08 -1.71 -8.13
CA GLU A 27 3.79 -2.12 -7.57
C GLU A 27 2.80 -2.67 -8.60
N THR A 28 3.11 -2.65 -9.91
CA THR A 28 2.28 -3.20 -10.99
C THR A 28 2.79 -4.54 -11.54
N SER A 29 4.07 -4.87 -11.35
CA SER A 29 4.62 -6.19 -11.72
C SER A 29 4.96 -7.05 -10.49
N ILE A 30 4.43 -8.27 -10.44
CA ILE A 30 4.79 -9.24 -9.40
C ILE A 30 6.22 -9.70 -9.69
N LYS A 31 7.16 -9.32 -8.82
CA LYS A 31 8.53 -9.83 -8.92
C LYS A 31 8.50 -11.35 -8.68
N PRO A 32 9.12 -12.16 -9.55
CA PRO A 32 9.21 -13.60 -9.34
C PRO A 32 9.94 -13.84 -8.01
N SER A 33 9.26 -14.53 -7.09
CA SER A 33 9.84 -14.91 -5.80
C SER A 33 10.22 -16.38 -5.85
N PHE A 34 11.38 -16.70 -5.27
CA PHE A 34 11.82 -18.08 -5.15
C PHE A 34 10.92 -18.80 -4.14
N GLN A 35 10.22 -19.85 -4.58
CA GLN A 35 9.38 -20.64 -3.70
C GLN A 35 10.22 -21.64 -2.91
N TYR A 36 10.13 -21.58 -1.58
CA TYR A 36 10.82 -22.54 -0.73
C TYR A 36 10.01 -23.85 -0.63
N PRO A 37 10.66 -25.02 -0.61
CA PRO A 37 9.96 -26.27 -0.36
C PRO A 37 9.43 -26.27 1.08
N ALA A 38 8.11 -26.26 1.21
CA ALA A 38 7.40 -26.24 2.49
C ALA A 38 6.55 -27.50 2.75
N GLY A 39 6.46 -28.43 1.81
CA GLY A 39 5.64 -29.64 1.93
C GLY A 39 4.17 -29.33 1.68
N GLU A 40 3.70 -29.57 0.46
CA GLU A 40 2.30 -29.37 0.09
C GLU A 40 1.49 -30.62 0.45
N LEU A 41 0.46 -30.44 1.29
CA LEU A 41 -0.39 -31.54 1.72
C LEU A 41 -1.49 -31.87 0.69
N LEU A 42 -2.00 -30.85 0.00
CA LEU A 42 -3.12 -30.96 -0.94
C LEU A 42 -2.66 -30.53 -2.34
N LYS A 43 -2.92 -31.37 -3.33
CA LYS A 43 -2.60 -31.07 -4.74
C LYS A 43 -3.77 -30.40 -5.47
N PRO A 44 -3.54 -29.54 -6.47
CA PRO A 44 -4.59 -28.84 -7.21
C PRO A 44 -5.66 -29.75 -7.85
N GLU A 45 -5.30 -30.98 -8.19
CA GLU A 45 -6.15 -31.96 -8.86
C GLU A 45 -7.18 -32.57 -7.90
N GLU A 46 -6.87 -32.61 -6.61
CA GLU A 46 -7.68 -33.26 -5.58
C GLU A 46 -9.03 -32.56 -5.37
N THR A 47 -10.06 -33.37 -5.09
CA THR A 47 -11.42 -32.87 -4.83
C THR A 47 -11.48 -32.00 -3.58
N THR A 48 -10.73 -32.37 -2.54
CA THR A 48 -10.62 -31.62 -1.28
C THR A 48 -10.02 -30.23 -1.50
N TYR A 49 -8.97 -30.12 -2.33
CA TYR A 49 -8.38 -28.83 -2.68
C TYR A 49 -9.40 -27.90 -3.34
N LYS A 50 -10.14 -28.41 -4.33
CA LYS A 50 -11.18 -27.65 -5.04
C LYS A 50 -12.33 -27.26 -4.12
N LEU A 51 -12.72 -28.14 -3.19
CA LEU A 51 -13.77 -27.88 -2.21
C LEU A 51 -13.41 -26.73 -1.28
N VAL A 52 -12.19 -26.73 -0.71
CA VAL A 52 -11.72 -25.67 0.20
C VAL A 52 -11.73 -24.31 -0.49
N HIS A 53 -11.24 -24.22 -1.73
CA HIS A 53 -11.24 -22.96 -2.49
C HIS A 53 -12.65 -22.49 -2.84
N ARG A 54 -13.55 -23.42 -3.19
CA ARG A 54 -14.97 -23.10 -3.45
C ARG A 54 -15.67 -22.58 -2.19
N LEU A 55 -15.43 -23.20 -1.03
CA LEU A 55 -15.98 -22.75 0.24
C LEU A 55 -15.46 -21.36 0.61
N ARG A 56 -14.15 -21.13 0.45
CA ARG A 56 -13.56 -19.81 0.66
C ARG A 56 -14.21 -18.72 -0.20
N GLN A 57 -14.46 -19.02 -1.48
CA GLN A 57 -15.14 -18.09 -2.38
C GLN A 57 -16.58 -17.82 -1.96
N LYS A 58 -17.32 -18.86 -1.53
CA LYS A 58 -18.68 -18.70 -0.98
C LYS A 58 -18.68 -17.83 0.28
N ILE A 59 -17.76 -18.06 1.20
CA ILE A 59 -17.61 -17.25 2.42
C ILE A 59 -17.36 -15.79 2.06
N GLY A 60 -16.45 -15.51 1.13
CA GLY A 60 -16.18 -14.13 0.70
C GLY A 60 -17.40 -13.44 0.09
N ARG A 61 -18.24 -14.15 -0.69
CA ARG A 61 -19.49 -13.60 -1.21
C ARG A 61 -20.50 -13.30 -0.09
N VAL A 62 -20.67 -14.22 0.86
CA VAL A 62 -21.54 -13.99 2.02
C VAL A 62 -21.05 -12.77 2.83
N LEU A 63 -19.74 -12.60 2.99
CA LEU A 63 -19.16 -11.44 3.65
C LEU A 63 -19.48 -10.12 2.92
N HIS A 64 -19.49 -10.12 1.59
CA HIS A 64 -19.95 -8.98 0.80
C HIS A 64 -21.47 -8.74 0.98
N ASP A 65 -22.28 -9.78 0.87
CA ASP A 65 -23.74 -9.67 1.01
C ASP A 65 -24.14 -9.10 2.39
N VAL A 66 -23.44 -9.51 3.45
CA VAL A 66 -23.61 -8.97 4.81
C VAL A 66 -23.18 -7.50 4.87
N HIS A 67 -22.09 -7.11 4.21
CA HIS A 67 -21.66 -5.72 4.16
C HIS A 67 -22.72 -4.82 3.50
N VAL A 68 -23.25 -5.25 2.35
CA VAL A 68 -24.30 -4.54 1.63
C VAL A 68 -25.57 -4.44 2.46
N PHE A 69 -25.96 -5.54 3.12
CA PHE A 69 -27.12 -5.56 4.00
C PHE A 69 -26.99 -4.57 5.16
N LEU A 70 -25.86 -4.61 5.89
CA LEU A 70 -25.62 -3.71 7.03
C LEU A 70 -25.56 -2.24 6.58
N THR A 71 -24.91 -1.95 5.47
CA THR A 71 -24.82 -0.58 4.95
C THR A 71 -26.19 -0.03 4.53
N ARG A 72 -27.10 -0.90 4.07
CA ARG A 72 -28.45 -0.50 3.64
C ARG A 72 -29.47 -0.41 4.77
N GLU A 73 -29.48 -1.38 5.68
CA GLU A 73 -30.56 -1.58 6.66
C GLU A 73 -30.14 -1.27 8.10
N GLY A 74 -28.84 -1.20 8.41
CA GLY A 74 -28.33 -1.11 9.78
C GLY A 74 -26.98 -0.38 9.87
N GLU A 75 -26.89 0.80 9.27
CA GLU A 75 -25.66 1.62 9.26
C GLU A 75 -25.18 1.96 10.69
N ASP A 76 -26.10 1.98 11.65
CA ASP A 76 -25.89 2.28 13.06
C ASP A 76 -25.44 1.08 13.92
N ASP A 77 -25.51 -0.15 13.40
CA ASP A 77 -25.03 -1.33 14.13
C ASP A 77 -23.51 -1.52 14.02
N VAL A 78 -22.80 -0.68 14.77
CA VAL A 78 -21.34 -0.67 14.87
C VAL A 78 -20.76 -2.03 15.30
N SER A 79 -21.48 -2.79 16.12
CA SER A 79 -21.00 -4.06 16.68
C SER A 79 -20.90 -5.16 15.62
N SER A 80 -21.89 -5.20 14.72
CA SER A 80 -21.90 -6.12 13.58
C SER A 80 -20.79 -5.78 12.58
N PHE A 81 -20.56 -4.49 12.31
CA PHE A 81 -19.44 -4.07 11.47
C PHE A 81 -18.08 -4.45 12.05
N ALA A 82 -17.88 -4.34 13.37
CA ALA A 82 -16.65 -4.77 14.01
C ALA A 82 -16.37 -6.27 13.79
N SER A 83 -17.39 -7.11 13.97
CA SER A 83 -17.31 -8.56 13.75
C SER A 83 -17.08 -8.89 12.27
N LEU A 84 -17.75 -8.17 11.37
CA LEU A 84 -17.59 -8.32 9.93
C LEU A 84 -16.17 -8.03 9.48
N TYR A 85 -15.59 -6.88 9.88
CA TYR A 85 -14.24 -6.52 9.45
C TYR A 85 -13.15 -7.38 10.11
N ALA A 86 -13.41 -7.95 11.29
CA ALA A 86 -12.57 -8.99 11.85
C ALA A 86 -12.56 -10.25 10.96
N ALA A 87 -13.72 -10.65 10.43
CA ALA A 87 -13.82 -11.74 9.47
C ALA A 87 -13.17 -11.40 8.12
N TYR A 88 -13.32 -10.17 7.61
CA TYR A 88 -12.60 -9.71 6.40
C TYR A 88 -11.09 -9.81 6.60
N ARG A 89 -10.59 -9.36 7.76
CA ARG A 89 -9.18 -9.42 8.07
C ARG A 89 -8.66 -10.86 8.03
N SER A 90 -9.34 -11.82 8.67
CA SER A 90 -8.90 -13.22 8.61
C SER A 90 -9.01 -13.77 7.19
N TRP A 91 -10.09 -13.45 6.47
CA TRP A 91 -10.30 -13.88 5.11
C TRP A 91 -9.19 -13.38 4.17
N PHE A 92 -8.75 -12.13 4.28
CA PHE A 92 -7.66 -11.61 3.43
C PHE A 92 -6.28 -12.15 3.81
N VAL A 93 -6.02 -12.28 5.11
CA VAL A 93 -4.66 -12.43 5.65
C VAL A 93 -4.27 -13.89 5.85
N ASP A 94 -5.19 -14.73 6.29
CA ASP A 94 -4.91 -16.11 6.71
C ASP A 94 -5.05 -17.09 5.55
N VAL A 95 -4.16 -16.93 4.57
CA VAL A 95 -4.03 -17.82 3.41
C VAL A 95 -2.66 -18.49 3.47
N GLY A 96 -2.65 -19.82 3.61
CA GLY A 96 -1.44 -20.65 3.74
C GLY A 96 -0.78 -20.63 5.11
N ILE A 97 -0.85 -19.52 5.84
CA ILE A 97 -0.39 -19.39 7.23
C ILE A 97 -1.31 -18.43 7.99
N GLU A 98 -1.58 -18.73 9.25
CA GLU A 98 -2.32 -17.85 10.16
C GLU A 98 -1.41 -16.67 10.59
N ARG A 99 -1.54 -15.54 9.90
CA ARG A 99 -0.76 -14.34 10.22
C ARG A 99 -1.49 -13.47 11.24
N SER A 100 -2.81 -13.56 11.31
CA SER A 100 -3.64 -12.84 12.28
C SER A 100 -3.24 -13.15 13.73
N ALA A 101 -2.86 -14.40 14.02
CA ALA A 101 -2.38 -14.85 15.34
C ALA A 101 -0.87 -14.63 15.58
N TYR A 102 -0.16 -13.96 14.66
CA TYR A 102 1.28 -13.68 14.78
C TYR A 102 2.14 -14.94 15.05
N VAL A 103 1.77 -16.08 14.45
CA VAL A 103 2.40 -17.39 14.74
C VAL A 103 3.92 -17.35 14.59
N LEU A 104 4.44 -16.82 13.47
CA LEU A 104 5.88 -16.75 13.21
C LEU A 104 6.63 -15.94 14.28
N ASP A 105 6.08 -14.81 14.64
CA ASP A 105 6.69 -13.88 15.59
C ASP A 105 6.71 -14.48 17.01
N ARG A 106 5.63 -15.18 17.39
CA ARG A 106 5.56 -15.96 18.64
C ARG A 106 6.62 -17.07 18.67
N VAL A 107 6.72 -17.92 17.64
CA VAL A 107 7.69 -19.02 17.64
C VAL A 107 9.14 -18.51 17.58
N THR A 108 9.38 -17.39 16.90
CA THR A 108 10.71 -16.76 16.83
C THR A 108 11.14 -16.22 18.20
N ARG A 109 10.24 -15.53 18.92
CA ARG A 109 10.52 -15.06 20.28
C ARG A 109 10.83 -16.21 21.23
N LEU A 110 10.03 -17.27 21.21
CA LEU A 110 10.25 -18.44 22.07
C LEU A 110 11.61 -19.08 21.80
N LEU A 111 11.98 -19.26 20.52
CA LEU A 111 13.31 -19.76 20.16
C LEU A 111 14.42 -18.85 20.69
N HIS A 112 14.27 -17.53 20.57
CA HIS A 112 15.29 -16.59 21.02
C HIS A 112 15.49 -16.61 22.54
N THR A 113 14.41 -16.78 23.31
CA THR A 113 14.49 -16.94 24.77
C THR A 113 15.18 -18.25 25.15
N ASP A 114 14.83 -19.36 24.50
CA ASP A 114 15.36 -20.68 24.83
C ASP A 114 16.82 -20.86 24.40
N GLU A 115 17.26 -20.21 23.32
CA GLU A 115 18.64 -20.32 22.84
C GLU A 115 19.63 -19.49 23.68
N ARG A 116 19.17 -18.45 24.37
CA ARG A 116 20.04 -17.51 25.11
C ARG A 116 21.01 -18.18 26.08
N PRO A 117 20.61 -19.15 26.93
CA PRO A 117 21.52 -19.81 27.85
C PRO A 117 22.64 -20.61 27.16
N TYR A 118 22.40 -21.07 25.93
CA TYR A 118 23.33 -21.91 25.16
C TYR A 118 24.14 -21.11 24.14
N ARG A 119 23.84 -19.82 23.97
CA ARG A 119 24.45 -18.98 22.96
C ARG A 119 25.77 -18.41 23.46
N VAL A 120 26.86 -19.10 23.13
CA VAL A 120 28.23 -18.60 23.33
C VAL A 120 28.78 -18.06 22.02
N SER A 121 29.30 -16.82 22.04
CA SER A 121 29.91 -16.22 20.84
C SER A 121 31.16 -16.99 20.42
N GLY A 122 31.36 -17.17 19.12
CA GLY A 122 32.52 -17.89 18.56
C GLY A 122 32.43 -19.43 18.63
N VAL A 123 31.40 -19.99 19.26
CA VAL A 123 31.17 -21.44 19.32
C VAL A 123 30.12 -21.86 18.29
N ARG A 124 30.24 -23.08 17.76
CA ARG A 124 29.21 -23.68 16.91
C ARG A 124 27.89 -23.79 17.68
N LYS A 125 26.77 -23.71 16.96
CA LYS A 125 25.42 -23.74 17.53
C LYS A 125 25.00 -25.16 17.94
N ASP A 126 25.78 -25.78 18.81
CA ASP A 126 25.54 -27.11 19.35
C ASP A 126 24.52 -27.03 20.48
N TYR A 127 23.26 -26.86 20.09
CA TYR A 127 22.14 -26.70 21.02
C TYR A 127 21.48 -28.04 21.32
N PRO A 128 20.85 -28.19 22.51
CA PRO A 128 20.02 -29.35 22.81
C PRO A 128 19.00 -29.64 21.71
N ARG A 129 18.70 -30.93 21.51
CA ARG A 129 17.77 -31.41 20.47
C ARG A 129 16.43 -30.67 20.48
N SER A 130 15.89 -30.34 21.66
CA SER A 130 14.64 -29.61 21.80
C SER A 130 14.67 -28.22 21.14
N ILE A 131 15.78 -27.49 21.27
CA ILE A 131 15.96 -26.16 20.66
C ILE A 131 16.18 -26.30 19.15
N LEU A 132 16.90 -27.32 18.70
CA LEU A 132 17.08 -27.60 17.28
C LEU A 132 15.75 -27.91 16.58
N VAL A 133 14.86 -28.66 17.23
CA VAL A 133 13.50 -28.92 16.73
C VAL A 133 12.68 -27.62 16.66
N ARG A 134 12.73 -26.77 17.69
CA ARG A 134 12.07 -25.45 17.66
C ARG A 134 12.60 -24.58 16.53
N ARG A 135 13.92 -24.58 16.31
CA ARG A 135 14.56 -23.88 15.19
C ARG A 135 14.05 -24.40 13.83
N ALA A 136 13.95 -25.72 13.66
CA ALA A 136 13.40 -26.31 12.44
C ALA A 136 11.94 -25.86 12.20
N ASN A 137 11.12 -25.79 13.25
CA ASN A 137 9.76 -25.26 13.16
C ASN A 137 9.72 -23.77 12.75
N VAL A 138 10.62 -22.94 13.30
CA VAL A 138 10.76 -21.53 12.88
C VAL A 138 11.10 -21.44 11.40
N TYR A 139 12.07 -22.24 10.92
CA TYR A 139 12.43 -22.25 9.50
C TYR A 139 11.29 -22.70 8.59
N HIS A 140 10.55 -23.75 8.96
CA HIS A 140 9.36 -24.17 8.23
C HIS A 140 8.31 -23.05 8.18
N THR A 141 8.02 -22.42 9.31
CA THR A 141 7.07 -21.29 9.40
C THR A 141 7.52 -20.08 8.56
N GLN A 142 8.82 -19.79 8.51
CA GLN A 142 9.39 -18.73 7.66
C GLN A 142 9.20 -19.03 6.18
N ARG A 143 9.42 -20.28 5.75
CA ARG A 143 9.19 -20.72 4.37
C ARG A 143 7.72 -20.59 3.97
N LEU A 144 6.80 -21.04 4.83
CA LEU A 144 5.36 -20.86 4.61
C LEU A 144 4.99 -19.38 4.47
N ARG A 145 5.51 -18.50 5.33
CA ARG A 145 5.26 -17.07 5.24
C ARG A 145 5.79 -16.47 3.94
N HIS A 146 6.98 -16.88 3.52
CA HIS A 146 7.59 -16.43 2.27
C HIS A 146 6.74 -16.83 1.06
N ASN A 147 6.29 -18.08 1.00
CA ASN A 147 5.48 -18.57 -0.12
C ASN A 147 4.07 -17.97 -0.15
N ALA A 148 3.52 -17.57 1.00
CA ALA A 148 2.14 -17.10 1.12
C ALA A 148 1.92 -15.64 0.63
N ALA A 149 2.97 -14.85 0.35
CA ALA A 149 2.81 -13.51 -0.22
C ALA A 149 3.96 -13.14 -1.16
N PRO A 150 3.71 -12.36 -2.23
CA PRO A 150 2.46 -11.63 -2.55
C PRO A 150 1.43 -12.48 -3.32
N ARG A 151 0.12 -12.26 -3.05
CA ARG A 151 -0.98 -12.92 -3.77
C ARG A 151 -1.55 -12.00 -4.86
N PRO A 152 -1.84 -12.52 -6.07
CA PRO A 152 -2.59 -11.76 -7.08
C PRO A 152 -4.01 -11.45 -6.60
N ARG A 153 -4.54 -10.33 -7.06
CA ARG A 153 -5.90 -9.86 -6.76
C ARG A 153 -6.91 -10.65 -7.61
N SER A 154 -7.99 -11.13 -7.00
CA SER A 154 -9.15 -11.68 -7.71
C SER A 154 -10.30 -10.69 -7.74
N GLU A 155 -11.30 -10.91 -8.60
CA GLU A 155 -12.52 -10.08 -8.68
C GLU A 155 -13.23 -9.93 -7.33
N LEU A 156 -13.32 -11.03 -6.56
CA LEU A 156 -13.92 -10.99 -5.23
C LEU A 156 -13.06 -10.19 -4.24
N ASP A 157 -11.73 -10.19 -4.42
CA ASP A 157 -10.85 -9.35 -3.60
C ASP A 157 -11.05 -7.87 -3.91
N GLU A 158 -11.25 -7.51 -5.18
CA GLU A 158 -11.57 -6.14 -5.59
C GLU A 158 -12.84 -5.64 -4.93
N GLN A 159 -13.91 -6.44 -5.01
CA GLN A 159 -15.20 -6.11 -4.39
C GLN A 159 -15.07 -5.89 -2.88
N LEU A 160 -14.44 -6.83 -2.16
CA LEU A 160 -14.25 -6.71 -0.72
C LEU A 160 -13.29 -5.57 -0.31
N LEU A 161 -12.33 -5.20 -1.18
CA LEU A 161 -11.49 -4.02 -0.96
C LEU A 161 -12.27 -2.71 -1.14
N LEU A 162 -13.21 -2.66 -2.07
CA LEU A 162 -14.10 -1.51 -2.25
C LEU A 162 -15.05 -1.35 -1.07
N ASP A 163 -15.62 -2.44 -0.56
CA ASP A 163 -16.44 -2.47 0.66
C ASP A 163 -15.68 -1.86 1.86
N LEU A 164 -14.42 -2.27 2.06
CA LEU A 164 -13.55 -1.71 3.09
C LEU A 164 -13.24 -0.23 2.83
N GLY A 165 -13.10 0.18 1.57
CA GLY A 165 -12.88 1.56 1.16
C GLY A 165 -14.06 2.47 1.51
N GLU A 166 -15.28 2.05 1.17
CA GLU A 166 -16.52 2.74 1.54
C GLU A 166 -16.63 2.91 3.07
N SER A 167 -16.39 1.81 3.77
CA SER A 167 -16.46 1.75 5.23
C SER A 167 -15.39 2.57 5.95
N ALA A 168 -14.20 2.70 5.35
CA ALA A 168 -13.10 3.50 5.87
C ALA A 168 -13.44 5.01 5.94
N VAL A 169 -14.45 5.43 5.17
CA VAL A 169 -14.97 6.80 5.10
C VAL A 169 -16.41 6.88 5.64
N SER A 170 -16.84 5.89 6.45
CA SER A 170 -18.15 5.89 7.12
C SER A 170 -18.32 7.07 8.09
N LEU A 171 -19.56 7.38 8.49
CA LEU A 171 -19.89 8.36 9.52
C LEU A 171 -19.36 7.96 10.91
N TYR A 172 -19.40 6.66 11.22
CA TYR A 172 -19.11 6.12 12.55
C TYR A 172 -17.62 5.84 12.76
N THR A 173 -17.05 6.38 13.85
CA THR A 173 -15.61 6.30 14.13
C THR A 173 -15.10 4.87 14.30
N GLU A 174 -15.83 4.02 15.00
CA GLU A 174 -15.41 2.63 15.23
C GLU A 174 -15.47 1.79 13.94
N VAL A 175 -16.51 1.97 13.13
CA VAL A 175 -16.64 1.37 11.80
C VAL A 175 -15.43 1.74 10.94
N ARG A 176 -15.10 3.04 10.85
CA ARG A 176 -13.92 3.53 10.13
C ARG A 176 -12.63 2.88 10.63
N ARG A 177 -12.40 2.87 11.95
CA ARG A 177 -11.17 2.34 12.55
C ARG A 177 -11.00 0.85 12.27
N ASN A 178 -12.07 0.07 12.36
CA ASN A 178 -12.05 -1.36 12.09
C ASN A 178 -11.84 -1.65 10.59
N ALA A 179 -12.54 -0.92 9.72
CA ALA A 179 -12.36 -1.02 8.27
C ALA A 179 -10.95 -0.65 7.82
N GLN A 180 -10.41 0.47 8.32
CA GLN A 180 -9.03 0.92 8.03
C GLN A 180 -7.98 -0.09 8.51
N SER A 181 -8.17 -0.69 9.70
CA SER A 181 -7.28 -1.72 10.24
C SER A 181 -7.30 -3.02 9.42
N ALA A 182 -8.49 -3.46 9.00
CA ALA A 182 -8.66 -4.61 8.12
C ALA A 182 -8.07 -4.34 6.72
N GLY A 183 -8.35 -3.15 6.16
CA GLY A 183 -7.80 -2.69 4.88
C GLY A 183 -6.27 -2.65 4.88
N GLU A 184 -5.66 -2.05 5.89
CA GLU A 184 -4.19 -2.01 6.03
C GLU A 184 -3.57 -3.41 6.11
N SER A 185 -4.29 -4.38 6.67
CA SER A 185 -3.86 -5.78 6.67
C SER A 185 -3.99 -6.42 5.28
N ALA A 186 -5.08 -6.15 4.55
CA ALA A 186 -5.32 -6.64 3.20
C ALA A 186 -4.29 -6.08 2.19
N LEU A 187 -3.98 -4.77 2.27
CA LEU A 187 -3.01 -4.08 1.42
C LEU A 187 -1.59 -4.65 1.50
N LYS A 188 -1.25 -5.37 2.58
CA LYS A 188 0.06 -6.03 2.75
C LYS A 188 0.15 -7.38 2.05
N VAL A 189 -0.98 -8.03 1.77
CA VAL A 189 -1.03 -9.39 1.24
C VAL A 189 -1.35 -9.40 -0.25
N ILE A 190 -2.25 -8.50 -0.67
CA ILE A 190 -2.70 -8.41 -2.05
C ILE A 190 -1.79 -7.47 -2.83
N PHE A 191 -1.25 -8.01 -3.92
CA PHE A 191 -0.46 -7.24 -4.87
C PHE A 191 -1.32 -6.20 -5.60
N GLY A 192 -0.78 -4.99 -5.83
CA GLY A 192 -1.48 -3.92 -6.55
C GLY A 192 -2.73 -3.35 -5.85
N ALA A 193 -3.07 -3.80 -4.65
CA ALA A 193 -4.27 -3.34 -3.94
C ALA A 193 -4.21 -1.85 -3.54
N ARG A 194 -2.99 -1.31 -3.30
CA ARG A 194 -2.83 0.11 -2.92
C ARG A 194 -3.31 1.04 -4.03
N LEU A 195 -2.81 0.83 -5.25
CA LEU A 195 -3.18 1.64 -6.41
C LEU A 195 -4.66 1.53 -6.76
N PHE A 196 -5.26 0.37 -6.48
CA PHE A 196 -6.69 0.14 -6.71
C PHE A 196 -7.61 0.91 -5.76
N VAL A 197 -7.24 0.97 -4.48
CA VAL A 197 -8.10 1.57 -3.44
C VAL A 197 -7.91 3.11 -3.35
N ILE A 198 -6.80 3.65 -3.84
CA ILE A 198 -6.52 5.10 -3.80
C ILE A 198 -7.57 5.93 -4.55
N PRO A 199 -7.92 5.65 -5.83
CA PRO A 199 -8.89 6.45 -6.58
C PRO A 199 -10.27 6.57 -5.91
N PRO A 200 -10.95 5.47 -5.49
CA PRO A 200 -12.27 5.60 -4.85
C PRO A 200 -12.20 6.31 -3.50
N LEU A 201 -11.14 6.10 -2.70
CA LEU A 201 -10.94 6.83 -1.45
C LEU A 201 -10.71 8.32 -1.68
N LEU A 202 -9.95 8.68 -2.71
CA LEU A 202 -9.71 10.07 -3.07
C LEU A 202 -10.98 10.77 -3.54
N ALA A 203 -11.79 10.10 -4.37
CA ALA A 203 -13.09 10.61 -4.79
C ALA A 203 -14.06 10.81 -3.61
N ALA A 204 -14.09 9.85 -2.68
CA ALA A 204 -14.88 9.98 -1.45
C ALA A 204 -14.38 11.13 -0.56
N PHE A 205 -13.07 11.34 -0.48
CA PHE A 205 -12.46 12.43 0.28
C PHE A 205 -12.78 13.80 -0.33
N GLN A 206 -12.67 13.96 -1.65
CA GLN A 206 -13.06 15.17 -2.39
C GLN A 206 -14.52 15.52 -2.14
N LYS A 207 -15.42 14.56 -2.34
CA LYS A 207 -16.85 14.73 -2.10
C LYS A 207 -17.17 15.08 -0.64
N ALA A 208 -16.42 14.53 0.32
CA ALA A 208 -16.61 14.86 1.73
C ALA A 208 -16.19 16.30 2.04
N VAL A 209 -15.11 16.78 1.43
CA VAL A 209 -14.64 18.17 1.56
C VAL A 209 -15.64 19.14 0.93
N GLU A 210 -16.11 18.87 -0.29
CA GLU A 210 -17.12 19.70 -0.98
C GLU A 210 -18.42 19.84 -0.17
N LYS A 211 -18.84 18.75 0.48
CA LYS A 211 -20.07 18.71 1.30
C LYS A 211 -19.87 19.17 2.75
N ASN A 212 -18.65 19.53 3.16
CA ASN A 212 -18.30 19.80 4.55
C ASN A 212 -18.71 18.67 5.53
N ASP A 213 -18.62 17.41 5.08
CA ASP A 213 -18.95 16.23 5.88
C ASP A 213 -17.76 15.86 6.79
N PHE A 214 -17.69 16.48 7.96
CA PHE A 214 -16.53 16.40 8.85
C PHE A 214 -16.14 14.96 9.27
N PRO A 215 -17.06 14.07 9.65
CA PRO A 215 -16.71 12.67 9.93
C PRO A 215 -16.06 11.98 8.73
N ARG A 216 -16.59 12.16 7.53
CA ARG A 216 -16.04 11.56 6.30
C ARG A 216 -14.69 12.18 5.90
N ILE A 217 -14.49 13.48 6.09
CA ILE A 217 -13.19 14.15 5.91
C ILE A 217 -12.12 13.48 6.80
N LYS A 218 -12.45 13.21 8.08
CA LYS A 218 -11.52 12.48 8.97
C LYS A 218 -11.22 11.08 8.45
N GLY A 219 -12.23 10.36 7.95
CA GLY A 219 -12.04 9.05 7.35
C GLY A 219 -11.07 9.07 6.17
N GLY A 220 -11.25 10.00 5.24
CA GLY A 220 -10.35 10.19 4.09
C GLY A 220 -8.93 10.54 4.50
N LEU A 221 -8.76 11.48 5.44
CA LEU A 221 -7.45 11.85 5.99
C LEU A 221 -6.72 10.64 6.60
N PHE A 222 -7.38 9.88 7.48
CA PHE A 222 -6.76 8.71 8.11
C PHE A 222 -6.46 7.59 7.10
N ALA A 223 -7.39 7.30 6.18
CA ALA A 223 -7.23 6.22 5.22
C ALA A 223 -6.08 6.49 4.23
N LEU A 224 -6.01 7.71 3.67
CA LEU A 224 -5.03 8.06 2.65
C LEU A 224 -3.67 8.49 3.25
N LEU A 225 -3.66 9.17 4.40
CA LEU A 225 -2.45 9.83 4.92
C LEU A 225 -1.84 9.12 6.13
N SER A 226 -2.60 8.41 6.96
CA SER A 226 -2.04 7.81 8.20
C SER A 226 -1.55 6.36 8.04
N GLY A 227 -1.88 5.68 6.94
CA GLY A 227 -1.57 4.26 6.71
C GLY A 227 -0.44 3.99 5.70
N SER A 228 -0.34 2.74 5.24
CA SER A 228 0.64 2.36 4.20
C SER A 228 0.38 3.00 2.84
N LEU A 229 -0.85 3.44 2.58
CA LEU A 229 -1.24 4.15 1.35
C LEU A 229 -0.47 5.46 1.20
N ALA A 230 -0.13 6.12 2.29
CA ALA A 230 0.47 7.45 2.24
C ALA A 230 1.84 7.46 1.53
N LYS A 231 2.66 6.43 1.76
CA LYS A 231 3.93 6.23 1.03
C LYS A 231 3.71 5.96 -0.46
N THR A 232 2.59 5.35 -0.81
CA THR A 232 2.22 5.05 -2.20
C THR A 232 1.79 6.34 -2.89
N VAL A 233 0.84 7.07 -2.29
CA VAL A 233 0.38 8.38 -2.74
C VAL A 233 1.53 9.38 -2.91
N CYS A 234 2.52 9.37 -2.01
CA CYS A 234 3.74 10.17 -2.11
C CYS A 234 4.51 9.95 -3.42
N ARG A 235 4.64 8.69 -3.85
CA ARG A 235 5.45 8.29 -5.01
C ARG A 235 4.70 8.44 -6.33
N HIS A 236 3.38 8.39 -6.30
CA HIS A 236 2.52 8.33 -7.47
C HIS A 236 1.89 9.69 -7.80
N TRP A 237 2.65 10.49 -8.55
CA TRP A 237 2.26 11.84 -9.01
C TRP A 237 1.07 11.92 -9.97
N LYS A 238 0.43 10.78 -10.27
CA LYS A 238 -0.92 10.74 -10.84
C LYS A 238 -1.97 11.20 -9.83
N TYR A 239 -1.84 10.77 -8.57
CA TYR A 239 -2.81 11.04 -7.51
C TYR A 239 -2.35 12.14 -6.54
N THR A 240 -1.04 12.31 -6.36
CA THR A 240 -0.46 13.27 -5.40
C THR A 240 -1.01 14.70 -5.54
N PRO A 241 -1.11 15.30 -6.75
CA PRO A 241 -1.61 16.66 -6.89
C PRO A 241 -3.04 16.82 -6.38
N ALA A 242 -3.91 15.87 -6.73
CA ALA A 242 -5.30 15.88 -6.29
C ALA A 242 -5.42 15.71 -4.77
N VAL A 243 -4.61 14.84 -4.16
CA VAL A 243 -4.55 14.69 -2.70
C VAL A 243 -4.10 15.99 -2.02
N ILE A 244 -3.09 16.67 -2.57
CA ILE A 244 -2.60 17.95 -2.05
C ILE A 244 -3.71 19.02 -2.10
N ARG A 245 -4.41 19.16 -3.23
CA ARG A 245 -5.53 20.11 -3.37
C ARG A 245 -6.61 19.85 -2.34
N THR A 246 -7.08 18.61 -2.24
CA THR A 246 -8.13 18.23 -1.28
C THR A 246 -7.67 18.39 0.16
N PHE A 247 -6.39 18.14 0.47
CA PHE A 247 -5.82 18.38 1.79
C PHE A 247 -5.79 19.87 2.15
N ILE A 248 -5.40 20.74 1.21
CA ILE A 248 -5.40 22.20 1.41
C ILE A 248 -6.82 22.67 1.72
N GLU A 249 -7.82 22.20 0.98
CA GLU A 249 -9.22 22.52 1.24
C GLU A 249 -9.68 22.00 2.61
N ALA A 250 -9.38 20.74 2.95
CA ALA A 250 -9.68 20.16 4.26
C ALA A 250 -9.03 20.95 5.42
N SER A 251 -7.84 21.53 5.23
CA SER A 251 -7.17 22.35 6.24
C SER A 251 -7.92 23.64 6.59
N THR A 252 -8.81 24.09 5.70
CA THR A 252 -9.65 25.27 5.93
C THR A 252 -10.89 25.00 6.75
N ALA A 253 -11.24 23.72 7.00
CA ALA A 253 -12.38 23.36 7.83
C ALA A 253 -12.32 24.00 9.24
N ASP A 254 -13.46 24.48 9.71
CA ASP A 254 -13.56 25.16 11.02
C ASP A 254 -13.53 24.20 12.21
N GLN A 255 -13.67 22.90 11.98
CA GLN A 255 -13.69 21.91 13.07
C GLN A 255 -12.29 21.71 13.67
N PRO A 256 -12.06 22.00 14.98
CA PRO A 256 -10.72 21.94 15.59
C PRO A 256 -10.05 20.57 15.46
N SER A 257 -10.83 19.49 15.55
CA SER A 257 -10.32 18.14 15.39
C SER A 257 -9.78 17.83 13.98
N ILE A 258 -10.33 18.43 12.91
CA ILE A 258 -9.78 18.31 11.56
C ILE A 258 -8.51 19.16 11.45
N GLN A 259 -8.53 20.37 12.01
CA GLN A 259 -7.37 21.25 12.01
C GLN A 259 -6.16 20.60 12.69
N LYS A 260 -6.38 19.90 13.80
CA LYS A 260 -5.33 19.13 14.48
C LYS A 260 -4.76 18.03 13.57
N LEU A 261 -5.61 17.26 12.90
CA LEU A 261 -5.20 16.20 11.98
C LEU A 261 -4.43 16.75 10.77
N CYS A 262 -4.89 17.86 10.19
CA CYS A 262 -4.16 18.52 9.10
C CYS A 262 -2.82 19.09 9.59
N GLY A 263 -2.75 19.61 10.81
CA GLY A 263 -1.50 20.05 11.42
C GLY A 263 -0.48 18.92 11.58
N GLU A 264 -0.93 17.76 12.06
CA GLU A 264 -0.10 16.55 12.18
C GLU A 264 0.33 16.01 10.80
N GLY A 265 -0.56 16.05 9.80
CA GLY A 265 -0.30 15.58 8.44
C GLY A 265 0.50 16.53 7.55
N LEU A 266 0.70 17.79 7.94
CA LEU A 266 1.34 18.81 7.08
C LEU A 266 2.77 18.41 6.68
N PHE A 267 3.59 17.96 7.64
CA PHE A 267 4.96 17.53 7.36
C PHE A 267 5.01 16.35 6.38
N GLN A 268 4.05 15.44 6.49
CA GLN A 268 3.96 14.31 5.58
C GLN A 268 3.60 14.75 4.16
N ILE A 269 2.69 15.70 4.00
CA ILE A 269 2.38 16.27 2.68
C ILE A 269 3.56 17.05 2.12
N MET A 270 4.31 17.80 2.95
CA MET A 270 5.56 18.45 2.53
C MET A 270 6.57 17.44 1.98
N ASP A 271 6.67 16.26 2.59
CA ASP A 271 7.58 15.20 2.14
C ASP A 271 7.22 14.66 0.76
N TYR A 272 5.96 14.73 0.32
CA TYR A 272 5.52 14.26 -1.01
C TYR A 272 6.12 15.09 -2.14
N VAL A 273 6.53 16.30 -1.79
CA VAL A 273 6.89 17.33 -2.74
C VAL A 273 8.40 17.50 -2.85
N ARG A 274 9.16 16.84 -1.96
CA ARG A 274 10.61 16.84 -1.97
C ARG A 274 11.17 16.32 -3.31
N PRO A 275 12.34 16.81 -3.74
CA PRO A 275 13.03 16.26 -4.90
C PRO A 275 13.39 14.79 -4.66
N GLY A 276 13.23 13.96 -5.69
CA GLY A 276 13.66 12.57 -5.65
C GLY A 276 15.18 12.44 -5.79
N ASP A 277 15.70 11.23 -5.55
CA ASP A 277 17.14 10.95 -5.68
C ASP A 277 17.63 11.19 -7.11
N ARG A 278 18.60 12.11 -7.26
CA ARG A 278 19.08 12.63 -8.54
C ARG A 278 19.92 11.62 -9.31
N MET A 279 21.00 11.14 -8.70
CA MET A 279 21.98 10.27 -9.35
C MET A 279 22.45 9.21 -8.36
N ALA A 280 22.40 7.94 -8.78
CA ALA A 280 23.10 6.87 -8.09
C ALA A 280 24.55 6.87 -8.60
N ILE A 281 25.50 7.26 -7.74
CA ILE A 281 26.92 7.05 -8.02
C ILE A 281 27.19 5.58 -7.75
N ILE A 282 27.32 4.81 -8.83
CA ILE A 282 27.49 3.36 -8.77
C ILE A 282 28.94 3.05 -9.10
N ASP A 283 29.61 2.37 -8.18
CA ASP A 283 30.89 1.73 -8.46
C ASP A 283 30.64 0.49 -9.31
N ARG A 284 31.13 0.52 -10.56
CA ARG A 284 30.96 -0.58 -11.50
C ARG A 284 31.62 -1.87 -11.02
N THR A 285 32.70 -1.78 -10.24
CA THR A 285 33.39 -2.97 -9.71
C THR A 285 32.50 -3.82 -8.80
N VAL A 286 31.47 -3.22 -8.19
CA VAL A 286 30.48 -3.92 -7.35
C VAL A 286 29.36 -4.52 -8.18
N VAL A 287 29.00 -3.93 -9.33
CA VAL A 287 27.84 -4.34 -10.13
C VAL A 287 28.22 -5.32 -11.24
N ASP A 288 29.35 -5.12 -11.89
CA ASP A 288 29.84 -5.93 -12.99
C ASP A 288 29.92 -7.44 -12.65
N PRO A 289 30.28 -7.87 -11.42
CA PRO A 289 30.26 -9.29 -11.05
C PRO A 289 28.87 -9.94 -11.06
N PHE A 290 27.79 -9.15 -11.01
CA PHE A 290 26.41 -9.64 -11.07
C PHE A 290 25.81 -9.52 -12.49
N ALA A 291 26.60 -9.11 -13.49
CA ALA A 291 26.14 -9.06 -14.87
C ALA A 291 25.80 -10.48 -15.36
N PRO A 292 24.61 -10.68 -15.96
CA PRO A 292 24.26 -11.97 -16.54
C PRO A 292 25.15 -12.28 -17.76
N GLU A 293 25.25 -13.55 -18.12
CA GLU A 293 25.98 -13.97 -19.33
C GLU A 293 25.27 -13.52 -20.62
N GLU A 294 23.96 -13.27 -20.55
CA GLU A 294 23.16 -12.74 -21.65
C GLU A 294 23.38 -11.23 -21.84
N ASP A 295 23.41 -10.77 -23.09
CA ASP A 295 23.42 -9.34 -23.40
C ASP A 295 22.07 -8.71 -23.02
N VAL A 296 22.10 -7.89 -21.96
CA VAL A 296 20.93 -7.19 -21.41
C VAL A 296 21.03 -5.67 -21.55
N ASP A 297 22.02 -5.16 -22.29
CA ASP A 297 22.28 -3.71 -22.40
C ASP A 297 21.10 -2.95 -22.99
N ASP A 298 20.41 -3.53 -23.97
CA ASP A 298 19.20 -2.97 -24.55
C ASP A 298 18.06 -2.86 -23.53
N ARG A 299 17.89 -3.88 -22.67
CA ARG A 299 16.86 -3.89 -21.63
C ARG A 299 17.16 -2.85 -20.56
N ILE A 300 18.43 -2.72 -20.17
CA ILE A 300 18.91 -1.71 -19.22
C ILE A 300 18.68 -0.31 -19.80
N SER A 301 19.07 -0.09 -21.06
CA SER A 301 18.93 1.20 -21.73
C SER A 301 17.46 1.61 -21.90
N LYS A 302 16.58 0.68 -22.30
CA LYS A 302 15.13 0.92 -22.35
C LYS A 302 14.57 1.27 -20.97
N LYS A 303 14.92 0.52 -19.91
CA LYS A 303 14.43 0.82 -18.56
C LYS A 303 14.98 2.16 -18.03
N LYS A 304 16.23 2.50 -18.35
CA LYS A 304 16.83 3.80 -18.02
C LYS A 304 16.10 4.96 -18.71
N ALA A 305 15.84 4.84 -20.01
CA ALA A 305 15.08 5.84 -20.77
C ALA A 305 13.67 6.01 -20.20
N PHE A 306 12.99 4.90 -19.88
CA PHE A 306 11.68 4.90 -19.26
C PHE A 306 11.68 5.64 -17.90
N ILE A 307 12.61 5.29 -17.00
CA ILE A 307 12.73 5.94 -15.69
C ILE A 307 13.04 7.44 -15.85
N SER A 308 13.90 7.80 -16.80
CA SER A 308 14.23 9.20 -17.08
C SER A 308 13.01 9.99 -17.57
N SER A 309 12.24 9.44 -18.51
CA SER A 309 11.00 10.05 -19.01
C SER A 309 9.96 10.21 -17.89
N LYS A 310 9.78 9.17 -17.06
CA LYS A 310 8.90 9.22 -15.89
C LYS A 310 9.29 10.33 -14.91
N ARG A 311 10.59 10.45 -14.59
CA ARG A 311 11.10 11.53 -13.74
C ARG A 311 10.82 12.91 -14.33
N ALA A 312 11.07 13.10 -15.62
CA ALA A 312 10.78 14.36 -16.31
C ALA A 312 9.28 14.72 -16.24
N ASN A 313 8.39 13.75 -16.44
CA ASN A 313 6.94 13.96 -16.29
C ASN A 313 6.52 14.30 -14.86
N ILE A 314 7.10 13.64 -13.85
CA ILE A 314 6.86 13.96 -12.44
C ILE A 314 7.29 15.40 -12.14
N GLU A 315 8.46 15.81 -12.61
CA GLU A 315 8.97 17.16 -12.40
C GLU A 315 8.11 18.22 -13.11
N ARG A 316 7.62 17.93 -14.32
CA ARG A 316 6.66 18.78 -15.01
C ARG A 316 5.37 18.96 -14.20
N LYS A 317 4.74 17.87 -13.72
CA LYS A 317 3.53 17.96 -12.87
C LYS A 317 3.77 18.72 -11.56
N LYS A 318 4.98 18.62 -10.99
CA LYS A 318 5.34 19.42 -9.81
C LYS A 318 5.41 20.91 -10.11
N VAL A 319 5.96 21.29 -11.26
CA VAL A 319 6.02 22.70 -11.70
C VAL A 319 4.61 23.24 -11.94
N GLU A 320 3.77 22.49 -12.66
CA GLU A 320 2.36 22.83 -12.89
C GLU A 320 1.61 23.06 -11.56
N LEU A 321 1.80 22.15 -10.59
CA LEU A 321 1.20 22.31 -9.25
C LEU A 321 1.78 23.52 -8.50
N ALA A 322 3.08 23.80 -8.62
CA ALA A 322 3.70 24.94 -7.95
C ALA A 322 3.11 26.27 -8.43
N GLU A 323 2.92 26.43 -9.74
CA GLU A 323 2.31 27.62 -10.34
C GLU A 323 0.87 27.81 -9.86
N GLU A 324 0.07 26.74 -9.84
CA GLU A 324 -1.30 26.75 -9.31
C GLU A 324 -1.34 27.17 -7.83
N LEU A 325 -0.45 26.61 -7.01
CA LEU A 325 -0.38 26.91 -5.57
C LEU A 325 0.10 28.35 -5.29
N ILE A 326 1.01 28.90 -6.11
CA ILE A 326 1.44 30.30 -6.01
C ILE A 326 0.25 31.22 -6.25
N GLU A 327 -0.54 30.97 -7.28
CA GLU A 327 -1.71 31.79 -7.59
C GLU A 327 -2.78 31.66 -6.48
N LEU A 328 -3.03 30.44 -6.02
CA LEU A 328 -3.94 30.19 -4.91
C LEU A 328 -3.51 30.93 -3.64
N THR A 329 -2.21 31.03 -3.36
CA THR A 329 -1.69 31.76 -2.17
C THR A 329 -2.04 33.25 -2.20
N ARG A 330 -2.07 33.88 -3.38
CA ARG A 330 -2.34 35.33 -3.52
C ARG A 330 -3.75 35.74 -3.13
N VAL A 331 -4.72 34.88 -3.43
CA VAL A 331 -6.16 35.16 -3.25
C VAL A 331 -6.75 34.53 -1.98
N SER A 332 -5.98 33.72 -1.27
CA SER A 332 -6.49 32.90 -0.16
C SER A 332 -6.38 33.58 1.20
N HIS A 333 -7.31 33.22 2.09
CA HIS A 333 -7.25 33.57 3.51
C HIS A 333 -5.94 33.08 4.16
N TRP A 334 -5.41 33.83 5.15
CA TRP A 334 -4.07 33.64 5.74
C TRP A 334 -3.77 32.19 6.14
N LYS A 335 -4.76 31.46 6.66
CA LYS A 335 -4.60 30.06 7.07
C LYS A 335 -4.31 29.13 5.90
N LYS A 336 -5.09 29.25 4.82
CA LYS A 336 -4.89 28.50 3.57
C LYS A 336 -3.59 28.92 2.91
N ALA A 337 -3.33 30.23 2.86
CA ALA A 337 -2.09 30.79 2.31
C ALA A 337 -0.84 30.29 3.06
N THR A 338 -0.87 30.17 4.39
CA THR A 338 0.26 29.67 5.18
C THR A 338 0.57 28.21 4.88
N CYS A 339 -0.47 27.36 4.81
CA CYS A 339 -0.34 25.96 4.43
C CYS A 339 0.28 25.83 3.03
N VAL A 340 -0.27 26.57 2.07
CA VAL A 340 0.14 26.53 0.66
C VAL A 340 1.56 27.08 0.49
N ALA A 341 1.91 28.19 1.12
CA ALA A 341 3.25 28.75 1.10
C ALA A 341 4.30 27.74 1.59
N THR A 342 3.98 26.97 2.64
CA THR A 342 4.88 25.93 3.15
C THR A 342 5.12 24.82 2.12
N LEU A 343 4.09 24.43 1.37
CA LEU A 343 4.18 23.45 0.28
C LEU A 343 4.96 23.99 -0.92
N VAL A 344 4.71 25.25 -1.30
CA VAL A 344 5.44 25.94 -2.38
C VAL A 344 6.93 26.09 -2.04
N MET A 345 7.26 26.42 -0.80
CA MET A 345 8.67 26.43 -0.35
C MET A 345 9.30 25.05 -0.50
N SER A 346 8.57 23.98 -0.18
CA SER A 346 9.04 22.61 -0.37
C SER A 346 9.20 22.24 -1.85
N LEU A 347 8.32 22.73 -2.74
CA LEU A 347 8.47 22.63 -4.20
C LEU A 347 9.71 23.38 -4.69
N GLY A 348 10.01 24.53 -4.09
CA GLY A 348 11.07 25.45 -4.50
C GLY A 348 12.46 25.14 -3.93
N MET A 349 12.58 24.27 -2.92
CA MET A 349 13.87 23.77 -2.39
C MET A 349 14.54 22.82 -3.40
N ARG A 350 14.87 23.34 -4.58
CA ARG A 350 15.55 22.65 -5.67
C ARG A 350 16.88 23.32 -5.92
N PHE A 351 17.95 22.64 -5.56
CA PHE A 351 19.32 23.07 -5.91
C PHE A 351 19.67 22.63 -7.34
N ASP A 352 18.74 22.76 -8.29
CA ASP A 352 18.96 22.35 -9.70
C ASP A 352 19.69 23.45 -10.49
N THR A 353 19.54 24.72 -10.08
CA THR A 353 20.04 25.89 -10.82
C THR A 353 21.14 26.68 -10.10
N ILE A 354 21.63 26.21 -8.94
CA ILE A 354 22.62 26.94 -8.12
C ILE A 354 24.07 26.64 -8.56
N ALA A 355 24.31 25.53 -9.24
CA ALA A 355 25.60 25.26 -9.88
C ALA A 355 25.36 25.12 -11.39
N SER A 356 25.81 26.11 -12.15
CA SER A 356 26.09 25.95 -13.57
C SER A 356 27.20 24.91 -13.73
N ASP A 357 27.03 23.97 -14.66
CA ASP A 357 28.13 23.12 -15.14
C ASP A 357 29.36 23.95 -15.57
#